data_AF-A0A060I5P7-F1
#
_entry.id   AF-A0A060I5P7-F1
#
_cell.length_a   1.000
_cell.length_b   1.000
_cell.length_c   1.000
_cell.angle_alpha   90.00
_cell.angle_beta   90.00
_cell.angle_gamma   90.00
#
_symmetry.space_group_name_H-M   'P 1'
#
loop_
_entity.id
_entity.type
_entity.pdbx_description
1 polymer ?
#
loop_
_entity_poly.entity_id
_entity_poly.type
_entity_poly.pdbx_seq_one_letter_code
_entity_poly.pdbx_strand_id
1 'polypeptide(L)'
;MYLHDIGIRGVIMRMTIDIDDGLLDAAMIATGLATREAMVELALRNLVERHRRKNAIADLAGLGWEGELDEIRRDQPDGRR
;
A
#
# COMPACT_ATOMS: atom_id res chain seq x y z
N MET A 1 -8.78 -32.69 17.55
CA MET A 1 -7.63 -31.80 17.27
C MET A 1 -8.23 -30.47 16.82
N TYR A 2 -8.41 -29.55 17.76
CA TYR A 2 -9.24 -28.37 17.57
C TYR A 2 -8.56 -27.38 16.61
N LEU A 3 -9.01 -27.34 15.37
CA LEU A 3 -8.96 -26.11 14.59
C LEU A 3 -9.91 -25.12 15.29
N HIS A 4 -9.35 -24.27 16.14
CA HIS A 4 -10.02 -23.02 16.46
C HIS A 4 -9.99 -22.20 15.17
N ASP A 5 -11.14 -22.15 14.53
CA ASP A 5 -11.63 -21.06 13.70
C ASP A 5 -11.01 -19.73 14.22
N ILE A 6 -9.97 -19.25 13.54
CA ILE A 6 -9.39 -17.93 13.80
C ILE A 6 -10.34 -16.95 13.12
N GLY A 7 -11.51 -16.78 13.71
CA GLY A 7 -12.39 -15.69 13.40
C GLY A 7 -11.60 -14.41 13.58
N ILE A 8 -11.44 -13.65 12.49
CA ILE A 8 -11.05 -12.25 12.49
C ILE A 8 -12.14 -11.46 13.24
N ARG A 9 -12.23 -11.65 14.56
CA ARG A 9 -12.82 -10.67 15.45
C ARG A 9 -11.70 -9.70 15.69
N GLY A 10 -11.74 -8.56 15.00
CA GLY A 10 -10.73 -7.51 15.15
C GLY A 10 -10.48 -7.26 16.62
N VAL A 11 -9.33 -7.68 17.13
CA VAL A 11 -8.93 -7.40 18.50
C VAL A 11 -8.60 -5.91 18.51
N ILE A 12 -9.51 -5.09 19.05
CA ILE A 12 -9.26 -3.67 19.24
C ILE A 12 -8.29 -3.57 20.42
N MET A 13 -7.03 -3.23 20.10
CA MET A 13 -5.98 -3.03 21.09
C MET A 13 -5.92 -1.55 21.49
N ARG A 14 -6.04 -1.27 22.80
CA ARG A 14 -5.75 0.06 23.35
C ARG A 14 -4.29 0.12 23.76
N MET A 15 -3.59 1.15 23.32
CA MET A 15 -2.19 1.39 23.65
C MET A 15 -1.93 2.90 23.78
N THR A 16 -0.89 3.26 24.53
CA THR A 16 -0.36 4.63 24.57
C THR A 16 0.97 4.64 23.83
N ILE A 17 1.12 5.54 22.85
CA ILE A 17 2.34 5.73 22.06
C ILE A 17 2.65 7.20 21.98
N ASP A 18 3.92 7.54 22.15
CA ASP A 18 4.41 8.89 21.90
C ASP A 18 4.72 9.02 20.40
N ILE A 19 4.06 9.97 19.75
CA ILE A 19 4.25 10.32 18.35
C ILE A 19 4.62 11.79 18.30
N ASP A 20 5.55 12.15 17.42
CA ASP A 20 5.84 13.56 17.14
C ASP A 20 4.57 14.29 16.68
N ASP A 21 4.13 15.28 17.46
CA ASP A 21 2.87 15.98 17.19
C ASP A 21 2.90 16.72 15.84
N GLY A 22 4.06 17.26 15.42
CA GLY A 22 4.20 17.94 14.13
C GLY A 22 4.00 17.00 12.95
N LEU A 23 4.53 15.78 13.04
CA LEU A 23 4.30 14.71 12.06
C LEU A 23 2.82 14.30 12.02
N LEU A 24 2.19 14.14 13.19
CA LEU A 24 0.79 13.75 13.29
C LEU A 24 -0.13 14.83 12.70
N ASP A 25 0.11 16.09 13.02
CA ASP A 25 -0.64 17.23 12.50
C ASP A 25 -0.50 17.34 10.98
N ALA A 26 0.72 17.24 10.45
CA ALA A 26 0.96 17.25 9.01
C ALA A 26 0.22 16.10 8.30
N ALA A 27 0.21 14.90 8.90
CA ALA A 27 -0.50 13.75 8.36
C ALA A 27 -2.03 13.93 8.41
N MET A 28 -2.56 14.47 9.51
CA MET A 28 -3.99 14.75 9.66
C MET A 28 -4.46 15.84 8.68
N ILE A 29 -3.67 16.90 8.47
CA ILE A 29 -3.95 17.94 7.45
C ILE A 29 -3.95 17.33 6.04
N ALA A 30 -2.95 16.50 5.72
CA ALA A 30 -2.82 15.90 4.40
C ALA A 30 -3.94 14.89 4.07
N THR A 31 -4.52 14.24 5.10
CA THR A 31 -5.54 13.20 4.93
C THR A 31 -6.96 13.66 5.24
N GLY A 32 -7.13 14.78 5.95
CA GLY A 32 -8.42 15.27 6.45
C GLY A 32 -9.04 14.41 7.55
N LEU A 33 -8.27 13.51 8.18
CA LEU A 33 -8.79 12.63 9.23
C LEU A 33 -9.00 13.39 10.55
N ALA A 34 -10.11 13.08 11.21
CA ALA A 34 -10.52 13.77 12.44
C ALA A 34 -9.88 13.20 13.72
N THR A 35 -9.36 11.97 13.69
CA THR A 35 -8.85 11.30 14.88
C THR A 35 -7.44 10.73 14.68
N ARG A 36 -6.67 10.72 15.77
CA ARG A 36 -5.31 10.18 15.81
C ARG A 36 -5.34 8.67 15.54
N GLU A 37 -6.33 7.97 16.08
CA GLU A 37 -6.53 6.53 15.89
C GLU A 37 -6.78 6.19 14.42
N ALA A 38 -7.65 6.94 13.73
CA ALA A 38 -7.93 6.72 12.31
C ALA A 38 -6.67 6.97 11.47
N MET A 39 -5.87 7.98 11.83
CA MET A 39 -4.61 8.27 11.15
C MET A 39 -3.60 7.13 11.32
N VAL A 40 -3.45 6.62 12.54
CA VAL A 40 -2.57 5.48 12.82
C VAL A 40 -3.03 4.23 12.08
N GLU A 41 -4.34 3.93 12.07
CA GLU A 41 -4.88 2.80 11.34
C GLU A 41 -4.64 2.91 9.83
N LEU A 42 -4.90 4.08 9.24
CA LEU A 42 -4.65 4.34 7.83
C LEU A 42 -3.16 4.17 7.49
N ALA A 43 -2.26 4.70 8.33
CA ALA A 43 -0.82 4.57 8.13
C ALA A 43 -0.37 3.09 8.11
N LEU A 44 -0.86 2.28 9.06
CA LEU A 44 -0.56 0.85 9.13
C LEU A 44 -1.09 0.09 7.91
N ARG A 45 -2.33 0.36 7.48
CA ARG A 45 -2.91 -0.25 6.28
C ARG A 45 -2.08 0.08 5.04
N ASN A 46 -1.72 1.36 4.87
CA ASN A 46 -0.89 1.80 3.75
C ASN A 46 0.49 1.15 3.74
N LEU A 47 1.10 0.96 4.92
CA LEU A 47 2.38 0.27 5.06
C LEU A 47 2.29 -1.19 4.56
N VAL A 48 1.26 -1.92 4.99
CA VAL A 48 1.03 -3.31 4.59
C VAL A 48 0.79 -3.40 3.08
N GLU A 49 -0.10 -2.57 2.53
CA GLU A 49 -0.40 -2.56 1.09
C GLU A 49 0.81 -2.17 0.25
N ARG A 50 1.63 -1.23 0.72
CA ARG A 50 2.89 -0.88 0.06
C ARG A 50 3.87 -2.04 0.07
N HIS A 51 3.99 -2.77 1.18
CA HIS A 51 4.87 -3.93 1.28
C HIS A 51 4.41 -5.05 0.34
N ARG A 52 3.11 -5.38 0.33
CA ARG A 52 2.51 -6.35 -0.58
C ARG A 52 2.81 -6.04 -2.05
N ARG A 53 2.58 -4.79 -2.46
CA ARG A 53 2.87 -4.35 -3.85
C ARG A 53 4.35 -4.45 -4.20
N LYS A 54 5.25 -4.06 -3.29
CA LYS A 54 6.69 -4.20 -3.51
C LYS A 54 7.10 -5.66 -3.70
N ASN A 55 6.57 -6.56 -2.87
CA ASN A 55 6.88 -7.99 -2.99
C ASN A 55 6.33 -8.56 -4.30
N ALA A 56 5.09 -8.21 -4.68
CA ALA A 56 4.54 -8.62 -5.97
C ALA A 56 5.39 -8.14 -7.15
N ILE A 57 5.92 -6.91 -7.12
CA ILE A 57 6.82 -6.41 -8.17
C ILE A 57 8.15 -7.17 -8.15
N ALA A 58 8.69 -7.48 -6.97
CA ALA A 58 9.90 -8.29 -6.84
C ALA A 58 9.69 -9.72 -7.36
N ASP A 59 8.50 -10.31 -7.16
CA ASP A 59 8.16 -11.64 -7.68
C ASP A 59 8.02 -11.66 -9.21
N LEU A 60 7.71 -10.51 -9.83
CA LEU A 60 7.73 -10.35 -11.29
C LEU A 60 9.15 -10.19 -11.85
N ALA A 61 10.15 -9.88 -11.02
CA ALA A 61 11.52 -9.72 -11.46
C ALA A 61 12.10 -11.06 -11.91
N GLY A 62 12.55 -11.13 -13.16
CA GLY A 62 13.17 -12.34 -13.73
C GLY A 62 12.19 -13.31 -14.40
N LEU A 63 10.88 -13.05 -14.38
CA LEU A 63 9.90 -13.82 -15.17
C LEU A 63 10.04 -13.60 -16.69
N GLY A 64 10.93 -12.71 -17.12
CA GLY A 64 11.13 -12.38 -18.52
C GLY A 64 9.92 -11.67 -19.12
N TRP A 65 10.11 -11.12 -20.31
CA TRP A 65 9.02 -10.63 -21.14
C TRP A 65 9.30 -11.11 -22.56
N GLU A 66 8.35 -11.85 -23.15
CA GLU A 66 8.53 -12.56 -24.42
C GLU A 66 8.07 -11.78 -25.65
N GLY A 67 7.80 -10.48 -25.53
CA GLY A 67 7.43 -9.66 -26.69
C GLY A 67 8.65 -9.05 -27.40
N GLU A 68 8.41 -8.45 -28.56
CA GLU A 68 9.40 -7.60 -29.25
C GLU A 68 9.02 -6.11 -29.06
N LEU A 69 9.82 -5.39 -28.27
CA LEU A 69 9.55 -3.99 -27.87
C LEU A 69 9.43 -3.05 -29.08
N ASP A 70 10.13 -3.36 -30.16
CA ASP A 70 10.17 -2.55 -31.37
C ASP A 70 8.95 -2.76 -32.27
N GLU A 71 8.21 -3.87 -32.14
CA GLU A 71 6.95 -4.07 -32.87
C GLU A 71 5.82 -3.24 -32.25
N ILE A 72 5.72 -3.26 -30.91
CA ILE A 72 4.69 -2.50 -30.17
C ILE A 72 4.85 -0.99 -30.35
N ARG A 73 6.10 -0.50 -30.44
CA ARG A 73 6.38 0.93 -30.61
C ARG A 73 6.12 1.44 -32.02
N ARG A 74 6.13 0.55 -33.03
CA ARG A 74 5.88 0.90 -34.43
C ARG A 74 4.40 1.08 -34.77
N ASP A 75 3.50 0.61 -33.92
CA ASP A 75 2.05 0.75 -34.11
C ASP A 75 1.49 2.06 -33.52
N GLN A 76 2.37 2.95 -33.01
CA GLN A 76 1.98 4.29 -32.59
C GLN A 76 2.13 5.25 -33.78
N PRO A 77 1.05 5.70 -34.43
CA PRO A 77 1.17 6.74 -35.45
C PRO A 77 1.76 7.98 -34.79
N ASP A 78 2.93 8.42 -35.29
CA ASP A 78 3.58 9.68 -34.90
C ASP A 78 2.53 10.79 -34.97
N GLY A 79 2.16 11.32 -33.81
CA GLY A 79 1.11 12.31 -33.62
C GLY A 79 1.49 13.70 -34.13
N ARG A 80 2.11 13.80 -35.32
CA ARG A 80 2.33 15.05 -36.04
C ARG A 80 1.11 15.39 -36.89
N ARG A 81 0.15 16.08 -36.28
CA ARG A 81 -0.73 17.06 -36.92
C ARG A 81 -1.04 18.19 -35.96
#